data_AF-A0A1E7F102-F1
#
_entry.id   AF-A0A1E7F102-F1
#
_cell.length_a   1.000
_cell.length_b   1.000
_cell.length_c   1.000
_cell.angle_alpha   90.00
_cell.angle_beta   90.00
_cell.angle_gamma   90.00
#
_symmetry.space_group_name_H-M   'P 1'
#
loop_
_entity.id
_entity.type
_entity.pdbx_description
1 polymer ?
#
loop_
_entity_poly.entity_id
_entity_poly.type
_entity_poly.pdbx_seq_one_letter_code
_entity_poly.pdbx_strand_id
1 'polypeptide(L)'
;MVGLKPDGSVPNIGDIKVRGYGLNALEWAARRGNYSIAEWLASDSRTRMLVTHSDSAPVAWACYTNRVELATMLIDQYGANSHSTTEVVFGYKPPSHLASENGNLLALKFLVEKCGHDIFECDDLGQDIRASLRKNNRVWMDVDGCVACDEYAKEKGVEGEIIRSGNRRRQNELSSNNSRQQQQSSLEEKLSAALQRLEFVGGKEKEPDNDGADNPGEYLNELVAVGDARYELGQYNEAGGIYYRSYYAAMHHNSNNDINKLTTFPTAHKMLQSFMRSNDEHYIKQAFGMAKQTCMMPGCPPYIREDLKQVEKIMANKSIKMEWLF
;
A
#
# COMPACT_ATOMS: atom_id res chain seq x y z
N MET A 1 15.64 -10.74 -41.53
CA MET A 1 15.02 -10.70 -40.19
C MET A 1 15.04 -9.25 -39.73
N VAL A 2 13.90 -8.56 -39.78
CA VAL A 2 13.80 -7.17 -39.31
C VAL A 2 13.35 -7.24 -37.84
N GLY A 3 14.08 -6.58 -36.93
CA GLY A 3 13.63 -6.41 -35.54
C GLY A 3 14.37 -7.19 -34.46
N LEU A 4 15.53 -7.81 -34.74
CA LEU A 4 16.40 -8.36 -33.68
C LEU A 4 17.36 -7.29 -33.16
N LYS A 5 17.75 -7.40 -31.89
CA LYS A 5 18.87 -6.62 -31.31
C LYS A 5 20.18 -6.98 -32.05
N PRO A 6 21.25 -6.15 -31.97
CA PRO A 6 22.53 -6.44 -32.64
C PRO A 6 23.17 -7.79 -32.28
N ASP A 7 22.79 -8.34 -31.12
CA ASP A 7 23.20 -9.66 -30.62
C ASP A 7 22.29 -10.82 -31.07
N GLY A 8 21.28 -10.55 -31.89
CA GLY A 8 20.32 -11.53 -32.38
C GLY A 8 19.16 -11.84 -31.44
N SER A 9 19.08 -11.20 -30.26
CA SER A 9 17.98 -11.42 -29.31
C SER A 9 16.70 -10.67 -29.71
N VAL A 10 15.55 -11.17 -29.27
CA VAL A 10 14.25 -10.50 -29.45
C VAL A 10 14.20 -9.29 -28.50
N PRO A 11 13.88 -8.07 -28.99
CA PRO A 11 13.76 -6.91 -28.12
C PRO A 11 12.67 -7.10 -27.07
N ASN A 12 12.96 -6.75 -25.83
CA ASN A 12 11.94 -6.67 -24.80
C ASN A 12 11.03 -5.48 -25.13
N ILE A 13 9.71 -5.71 -25.20
CA ILE A 13 8.72 -4.67 -25.48
C ILE A 13 8.80 -3.50 -24.49
N GLY A 14 9.24 -3.75 -23.24
CA GLY A 14 9.49 -2.71 -22.24
C GLY A 14 10.61 -1.75 -22.62
N ASP A 15 11.58 -2.20 -23.43
CA ASP A 15 12.70 -1.37 -23.90
C ASP A 15 12.34 -0.60 -25.18
N ILE A 16 11.20 -0.90 -25.82
CA ILE A 16 10.81 -0.29 -27.09
C ILE A 16 10.19 1.08 -26.84
N LYS A 17 10.94 2.12 -27.22
CA LYS A 17 10.54 3.53 -27.12
C LYS A 17 10.45 4.17 -28.50
N VAL A 18 9.52 5.12 -28.66
CA VAL A 18 9.37 5.91 -29.89
C VAL A 18 10.61 6.80 -30.08
N ARG A 19 11.24 6.70 -31.26
CA ARG A 19 12.43 7.51 -31.60
C ARG A 19 12.13 9.01 -31.47
N GLY A 20 13.06 9.73 -30.86
CA GLY A 20 12.98 11.19 -30.67
C GLY A 20 12.24 11.65 -29.41
N TYR A 21 11.37 10.81 -28.83
CA TYR A 21 10.61 11.16 -27.62
C TYR A 21 10.92 10.29 -26.41
N GLY A 22 11.45 9.07 -26.60
CA GLY A 22 11.82 8.19 -25.50
C GLY A 22 10.64 7.64 -24.70
N LEU A 23 9.41 7.78 -25.22
CA LEU A 23 8.19 7.26 -24.60
C LEU A 23 7.87 5.87 -25.11
N ASN A 24 7.44 4.98 -24.22
CA ASN A 24 6.86 3.70 -24.60
C ASN A 24 5.40 3.87 -25.08
N ALA A 25 4.80 2.79 -25.59
CA ALA A 25 3.44 2.84 -26.15
C ALA A 25 2.37 3.24 -25.12
N LEU A 26 2.50 2.78 -23.87
CA LEU A 26 1.53 3.06 -22.81
C LEU A 26 1.61 4.52 -22.36
N GLU A 27 2.83 5.07 -22.24
CA GLU A 27 3.05 6.48 -21.94
C GLU A 27 2.47 7.40 -23.03
N TRP A 28 2.63 7.03 -24.30
CA TRP A 28 1.98 7.75 -25.40
C TRP A 28 0.45 7.71 -25.31
N ALA A 29 -0.13 6.54 -25.06
CA ALA A 29 -1.57 6.40 -24.90
C ALA A 29 -2.09 7.25 -23.73
N ALA A 30 -1.39 7.21 -22.60
CA ALA A 30 -1.70 7.98 -21.40
C ALA A 30 -1.60 9.50 -21.65
N ARG A 31 -0.50 9.97 -22.26
CA ARG A 31 -0.29 11.38 -22.61
C ARG A 31 -1.38 11.92 -23.55
N ARG A 32 -1.94 11.08 -24.42
CA ARG A 32 -2.99 11.49 -25.36
C ARG A 32 -4.39 11.36 -24.78
N GLY A 33 -4.55 10.66 -23.65
CA GLY A 33 -5.86 10.33 -23.08
C GLY A 33 -6.60 9.22 -23.83
N ASN A 34 -5.88 8.37 -24.56
CA ASN A 34 -6.48 7.30 -25.34
C ASN A 34 -6.83 6.12 -24.43
N TYR A 35 -7.93 6.24 -23.69
CA TYR A 35 -8.35 5.29 -22.65
C TYR A 35 -8.35 3.83 -23.13
N SER A 36 -9.04 3.51 -24.23
CA SER A 36 -9.16 2.14 -24.72
C SER A 36 -7.82 1.52 -25.15
N ILE A 37 -6.90 2.33 -25.68
CA ILE A 37 -5.56 1.86 -26.04
C ILE A 37 -4.73 1.61 -24.79
N ALA A 38 -4.80 2.52 -23.81
CA ALA A 38 -4.10 2.36 -22.54
C ALA A 38 -4.59 1.13 -21.77
N GLU A 39 -5.90 0.91 -21.72
CA GLU A 39 -6.54 -0.25 -21.10
C GLU A 39 -6.10 -1.56 -21.77
N TRP A 40 -6.12 -1.60 -23.12
CA TRP A 40 -5.65 -2.77 -23.86
C TRP A 40 -4.16 -3.05 -23.58
N LEU A 41 -3.31 -2.02 -23.61
CA LEU A 41 -1.88 -2.16 -23.33
C LEU A 41 -1.61 -2.61 -21.88
N ALA A 42 -2.42 -2.16 -20.91
CA ALA A 42 -2.27 -2.49 -19.50
C ALA A 42 -2.80 -3.90 -19.16
N SER A 43 -3.79 -4.40 -19.91
CA SER A 43 -4.42 -5.71 -19.66
C SER A 43 -3.80 -6.86 -20.47
N ASP A 44 -3.33 -6.61 -21.69
CA ASP A 44 -2.79 -7.65 -22.57
C ASP A 44 -1.50 -8.25 -21.99
N SER A 45 -1.43 -9.58 -21.94
CA SER A 45 -0.31 -10.31 -21.33
C SER A 45 1.05 -10.00 -21.97
N ARG A 46 1.07 -9.55 -23.22
CA ARG A 46 2.28 -9.20 -23.96
C ARG A 46 2.81 -7.82 -23.60
N THR A 47 1.95 -6.90 -23.13
CA THR A 47 2.31 -5.48 -22.93
C THR A 47 2.11 -5.00 -21.50
N ARG A 48 1.38 -5.72 -20.65
CA ARG A 48 1.09 -5.35 -19.26
C ARG A 48 2.31 -4.99 -18.41
N MET A 49 3.49 -5.50 -18.77
CA MET A 49 4.74 -5.13 -18.11
C MET A 49 5.06 -3.64 -18.20
N LEU A 50 4.54 -2.93 -19.21
CA LEU A 50 4.72 -1.48 -19.37
C LEU A 50 4.12 -0.67 -18.21
N VAL A 51 3.17 -1.25 -17.47
CA VAL A 51 2.54 -0.61 -16.30
C VAL A 51 3.54 -0.44 -15.15
N THR A 52 4.43 -1.41 -14.98
CA THR A 52 5.35 -1.50 -13.83
C THR A 52 6.82 -1.51 -14.25
N HIS A 53 7.11 -1.23 -15.53
CA HIS A 53 8.49 -1.19 -16.03
C HIS A 53 9.23 -0.03 -15.38
N SER A 54 10.49 -0.25 -14.98
CA SER A 54 11.25 0.72 -14.17
C SER A 54 11.47 2.07 -14.86
N ASP A 55 11.41 2.09 -16.19
CA ASP A 55 11.59 3.27 -17.03
C ASP A 55 10.27 3.62 -17.74
N SER A 56 9.17 3.54 -17.00
CA SER A 56 7.80 3.84 -17.45
C SER A 56 7.04 4.63 -16.39
N ALA A 57 6.42 5.73 -16.81
CA ALA A 57 5.65 6.63 -15.94
C ALA A 57 4.29 7.04 -16.56
N PRO A 58 3.40 6.08 -16.88
CA PRO A 58 2.19 6.38 -17.63
C PRO A 58 1.20 7.27 -16.84
N VAL A 59 1.16 7.14 -15.51
CA VAL A 59 0.34 8.01 -14.64
C VAL A 59 0.81 9.47 -14.72
N ALA A 60 2.13 9.71 -14.69
CA ALA A 60 2.69 11.05 -14.81
C ALA A 60 2.23 11.74 -16.10
N TRP A 61 2.25 11.01 -17.22
CA TRP A 61 1.80 11.52 -18.52
C TRP A 61 0.29 11.76 -18.62
N ALA A 62 -0.52 10.89 -18.00
CA ALA A 62 -1.95 11.10 -17.89
C ALA A 62 -2.27 12.39 -17.11
N CYS A 63 -1.64 12.56 -15.94
CA CYS A 63 -1.81 13.74 -15.09
C CYS A 63 -1.26 15.03 -15.74
N TYR A 64 -0.16 14.93 -16.49
CA TYR A 64 0.37 16.03 -17.30
C TYR A 64 -0.65 16.55 -18.33
N THR A 65 -1.62 15.74 -18.78
CA THR A 65 -2.66 16.15 -19.74
C THR A 65 -4.08 16.10 -19.16
N ASN A 66 -4.20 16.10 -17.83
CA ASN A 66 -5.46 16.08 -17.09
C ASN A 66 -6.38 14.89 -17.40
N ARG A 67 -5.82 13.72 -17.68
CA ARG A 67 -6.55 12.49 -17.99
C ARG A 67 -6.76 11.65 -16.72
N VAL A 68 -7.46 12.22 -15.74
CA VAL A 68 -7.59 11.63 -14.41
C VAL A 68 -8.29 10.28 -14.45
N GLU A 69 -9.33 10.11 -15.26
CA GLU A 69 -10.04 8.83 -15.38
C GLU A 69 -9.12 7.70 -15.88
N LEU A 70 -8.22 8.03 -16.82
CA LEU A 70 -7.21 7.10 -17.32
C LEU A 70 -6.17 6.79 -16.24
N ALA A 71 -5.71 7.81 -15.51
CA ALA A 71 -4.77 7.63 -14.41
C ALA A 71 -5.35 6.74 -13.30
N THR A 72 -6.61 6.97 -12.92
CA THR A 72 -7.36 6.16 -11.96
C THR A 72 -7.46 4.70 -12.43
N MET A 73 -7.82 4.47 -13.70
CA MET A 73 -7.87 3.11 -14.26
C MET A 73 -6.50 2.40 -14.18
N LEU A 74 -5.40 3.08 -14.54
CA LEU A 74 -4.06 2.50 -14.49
C LEU A 74 -3.65 2.11 -13.07
N ILE A 75 -4.01 2.90 -12.07
CA ILE A 75 -3.68 2.64 -10.67
C ILE A 75 -4.58 1.54 -10.11
N ASP A 76 -5.89 1.74 -10.14
CA ASP A 76 -6.85 0.92 -9.40
C ASP A 76 -7.00 -0.48 -10.00
N GLN A 77 -6.91 -0.60 -11.33
CA GLN A 77 -7.14 -1.87 -12.02
C GLN A 77 -5.84 -2.60 -12.38
N TYR A 78 -4.77 -1.86 -12.64
CA TYR A 78 -3.53 -2.42 -13.18
C TYR A 78 -2.30 -2.24 -12.29
N GLY A 79 -2.41 -1.52 -11.16
CA GLY A 79 -1.33 -1.38 -10.18
C GLY A 79 -0.19 -0.47 -10.63
N ALA A 80 -0.46 0.51 -11.50
CA ALA A 80 0.53 1.52 -11.86
C ALA A 80 0.95 2.32 -10.62
N ASN A 81 2.25 2.58 -10.49
CA ASN A 81 2.75 3.45 -9.43
C ASN A 81 2.55 4.93 -9.81
N SER A 82 1.76 5.65 -9.02
CA SER A 82 1.47 7.08 -9.21
C SER A 82 2.69 7.98 -8.98
N HIS A 83 3.72 7.52 -8.28
CA HIS A 83 4.97 8.25 -8.02
C HIS A 83 6.06 7.94 -9.06
N SER A 84 5.82 7.02 -10.00
CA SER A 84 6.80 6.73 -11.05
C SER A 84 7.06 7.96 -11.90
N THR A 85 8.33 8.30 -12.07
CA THR A 85 8.85 9.34 -12.95
C THR A 85 10.14 8.86 -13.59
N THR A 86 10.54 9.46 -14.70
CA THR A 86 11.69 9.03 -15.51
C THR A 86 12.45 10.24 -16.04
N GLU A 87 13.62 10.02 -16.64
CA GLU A 87 14.39 11.12 -17.26
C GLU A 87 13.58 11.86 -18.33
N VAL A 88 12.76 11.13 -19.12
CA VAL A 88 11.91 11.72 -20.17
C VAL A 88 10.72 12.51 -19.59
N VAL A 89 10.41 12.31 -18.32
CA VAL A 89 9.43 13.08 -17.54
C VAL A 89 10.12 14.34 -16.98
N PHE A 90 10.67 15.13 -17.90
CA PHE A 90 11.32 16.42 -17.64
C PHE A 90 12.41 16.36 -16.55
N GLY A 91 13.23 15.32 -16.57
CA GLY A 91 14.30 15.09 -15.62
C GLY A 91 13.78 14.63 -14.26
N TYR A 92 13.05 13.52 -14.23
CA TYR A 92 12.53 12.89 -13.00
C TYR A 92 11.62 13.81 -12.17
N LYS A 93 10.91 14.74 -12.82
CA LYS A 93 10.03 15.66 -12.10
C LYS A 93 8.87 14.89 -11.44
N PRO A 94 8.49 15.22 -10.19
CA PRO A 94 7.34 14.59 -9.55
C PRO A 94 6.05 14.79 -10.37
N PRO A 95 5.17 13.79 -10.47
CA PRO A 95 3.91 13.91 -11.23
C PRO A 95 3.00 15.05 -10.76
N SER A 96 3.03 15.38 -9.46
CA SER A 96 2.30 16.51 -8.86
C SER A 96 2.78 17.85 -9.43
N HIS A 97 4.10 18.09 -9.49
CA HIS A 97 4.68 19.28 -10.11
C HIS A 97 4.31 19.42 -11.58
N LEU A 98 4.30 18.32 -12.34
CA LEU A 98 3.91 18.35 -13.75
C LEU A 98 2.45 18.70 -13.97
N ALA A 99 1.55 18.15 -13.16
CA ALA A 99 0.14 18.50 -13.22
C ALA A 99 -0.06 19.99 -12.90
N SER A 100 0.64 20.48 -11.87
CA SER A 100 0.60 21.89 -11.46
C SER A 100 1.12 22.83 -12.55
N GLU A 101 2.31 22.58 -13.09
CA GLU A 101 2.94 23.38 -14.16
C GLU A 101 2.08 23.54 -15.40
N ASN A 102 1.28 22.51 -15.72
CA ASN A 102 0.37 22.52 -16.87
C ASN A 102 -1.04 23.01 -16.53
N GLY A 103 -1.29 23.47 -15.29
CA GLY A 103 -2.56 24.03 -14.84
C GLY A 103 -3.68 22.99 -14.64
N ASN A 104 -3.31 21.73 -14.42
CA ASN A 104 -4.26 20.62 -14.30
C ASN A 104 -4.68 20.40 -12.84
N LEU A 105 -5.51 21.29 -12.29
CA LEU A 105 -5.92 21.23 -10.88
C LEU A 105 -6.60 19.90 -10.51
N LEU A 106 -7.43 19.36 -11.39
CA LEU A 106 -8.13 18.08 -11.16
C LEU A 106 -7.11 16.94 -10.96
N ALA A 107 -6.10 16.86 -11.83
CA ALA A 107 -5.01 15.89 -11.70
C ALA A 107 -4.14 16.14 -10.46
N LEU A 108 -3.86 17.39 -10.11
CA LEU A 108 -3.11 17.71 -8.90
C LEU A 108 -3.84 17.24 -7.63
N LYS A 109 -5.14 17.56 -7.50
CA LYS A 109 -5.97 17.10 -6.38
C LYS A 109 -6.04 15.58 -6.32
N PHE A 110 -6.21 14.93 -7.47
CA PHE A 110 -6.18 13.47 -7.54
C PHE A 110 -4.88 12.89 -6.96
N LEU A 111 -3.72 13.40 -7.40
CA LEU A 111 -2.42 12.91 -6.92
C LEU A 111 -2.22 13.13 -5.42
N VAL A 112 -2.58 14.31 -4.90
CA VAL A 112 -2.37 14.66 -3.49
C VAL A 112 -3.38 13.95 -2.59
N GLU A 113 -4.67 14.03 -2.92
CA GLU A 113 -5.76 13.63 -2.02
C GLU A 113 -6.11 12.15 -2.15
N LYS A 114 -5.88 11.53 -3.32
CA LYS A 114 -6.16 10.10 -3.55
C LYS A 114 -4.91 9.26 -3.59
N CYS A 115 -3.83 9.75 -4.21
CA CYS A 115 -2.60 8.98 -4.36
C CYS A 115 -1.56 9.24 -3.25
N GLY A 116 -1.79 10.19 -2.34
CA GLY A 116 -0.91 10.46 -1.21
C GLY A 116 0.40 11.16 -1.60
N HIS A 117 0.41 11.94 -2.67
CA HIS A 117 1.57 12.77 -3.02
C HIS A 117 1.78 13.86 -1.96
N ASP A 118 3.03 14.03 -1.51
CA ASP A 118 3.38 15.09 -0.57
C ASP A 118 3.36 16.44 -1.30
N ILE A 119 2.44 17.32 -0.92
CA ILE A 119 2.30 18.66 -1.50
C ILE A 119 3.54 19.55 -1.23
N PHE A 120 4.35 19.20 -0.23
CA PHE A 120 5.60 19.88 0.12
C PHE A 120 6.84 19.27 -0.54
N GLU A 121 6.67 18.20 -1.34
CA GLU A 121 7.78 17.62 -2.09
C GLU A 121 8.44 18.68 -2.97
N CYS A 122 9.77 18.60 -3.10
CA CYS A 122 10.53 19.45 -4.00
C CYS A 122 10.99 18.65 -5.21
N ASP A 123 11.03 19.29 -6.38
CA ASP A 123 11.65 18.71 -7.57
C ASP A 123 13.16 18.53 -7.39
N ASP A 124 13.84 17.95 -8.38
CA ASP A 124 15.29 17.73 -8.37
C ASP A 124 16.12 19.03 -8.29
N LEU A 125 15.52 20.18 -8.60
CA LEU A 125 16.12 21.50 -8.47
C LEU A 125 15.86 22.17 -7.11
N GLY A 126 15.13 21.50 -6.21
CA GLY A 126 14.81 21.99 -4.87
C GLY A 126 13.65 22.99 -4.85
N GLN A 127 12.80 22.99 -5.88
CA GLN A 127 11.65 23.87 -5.99
C GLN A 127 10.42 23.15 -5.44
N ASP A 128 9.72 23.78 -4.51
CA ASP A 128 8.37 23.33 -4.17
C ASP A 128 7.43 23.48 -5.38
N ILE A 129 6.22 22.93 -5.26
CA ILE A 129 5.26 22.89 -6.38
C ILE A 129 4.88 24.28 -6.92
N ARG A 130 4.87 25.31 -6.07
CA ARG A 130 4.53 26.69 -6.45
C ARG A 130 5.72 27.37 -7.12
N ALA A 131 6.92 27.22 -6.57
CA ALA A 131 8.15 27.73 -7.16
C ALA A 131 8.38 27.14 -8.56
N SER A 132 8.16 25.82 -8.70
CA SER A 132 8.30 25.11 -9.97
C SER A 132 7.30 25.60 -11.02
N LEU A 133 6.02 25.73 -10.65
CA LEU A 133 4.97 26.28 -11.51
C LEU A 133 5.32 27.67 -12.04
N ARG A 134 5.66 28.60 -11.14
CA ARG A 134 5.92 30.01 -11.49
C ARG A 134 7.14 30.17 -12.39
N LYS A 135 8.15 29.33 -12.22
CA LYS A 135 9.40 29.38 -12.98
C LYS A 135 9.23 28.76 -14.36
N ASN A 136 8.55 27.62 -14.45
CA ASN A 136 8.42 26.86 -15.69
C ASN A 136 7.25 27.33 -16.57
N ASN A 137 6.29 28.06 -16.02
CA ASN A 137 5.22 28.69 -16.78
C ASN A 137 5.28 30.23 -16.62
N ARG A 138 5.81 30.92 -17.64
CA ARG A 138 6.01 32.39 -17.62
C ARG A 138 4.72 33.20 -17.61
N VAL A 139 3.61 32.60 -18.04
CA VAL A 139 2.29 33.23 -18.15
C VAL A 139 1.30 32.62 -17.16
N TRP A 140 1.80 31.97 -16.10
CA TRP A 140 0.97 31.23 -15.15
C TRP A 140 -0.15 32.07 -14.52
N MET A 141 0.07 33.38 -14.35
CA MET A 141 -0.94 34.31 -13.81
C MET A 141 -2.10 34.56 -14.77
N ASP A 142 -1.89 34.34 -16.07
CA ASP A 142 -2.89 34.53 -17.12
C ASP A 142 -3.60 33.21 -17.50
N VAL A 143 -3.22 32.10 -16.87
CA VAL A 143 -3.78 30.77 -17.13
C VAL A 143 -4.56 30.33 -15.89
N ASP A 144 -5.89 30.37 -15.96
CA ASP A 144 -6.81 30.04 -14.85
C ASP A 144 -6.44 28.74 -14.13
N GLY A 145 -6.09 27.69 -14.89
CA GLY A 145 -5.69 26.40 -14.33
C GLY A 145 -4.41 26.48 -13.50
N CYS A 146 -3.41 27.26 -13.93
CA CYS A 146 -2.16 27.44 -13.19
C CYS A 146 -2.37 28.31 -11.94
N VAL A 147 -3.18 29.36 -12.04
CA VAL A 147 -3.59 30.16 -10.87
C VAL A 147 -4.27 29.26 -9.84
N ALA A 148 -5.23 28.43 -10.27
CA ALA A 148 -5.96 27.55 -9.38
C ALA A 148 -5.05 26.48 -8.72
N CYS A 149 -4.03 25.98 -9.43
CA CYS A 149 -3.01 25.10 -8.85
C CYS A 149 -2.14 25.82 -7.80
N ASP A 150 -1.69 27.06 -8.07
CA ASP A 150 -0.91 27.85 -7.12
C ASP A 150 -1.71 28.19 -5.87
N GLU A 151 -2.98 28.57 -6.04
CA GLU A 151 -3.91 28.85 -4.94
C GLU A 151 -4.18 27.61 -4.10
N TYR A 152 -4.45 26.47 -4.73
CA TYR A 152 -4.61 25.20 -4.02
C TYR A 152 -3.39 24.86 -3.16
N ALA A 153 -2.17 24.97 -3.73
CA ALA A 153 -0.95 24.71 -2.98
C ALA A 153 -0.73 25.72 -1.85
N LYS A 154 -1.09 27.00 -2.07
CA LYS A 154 -1.06 28.06 -1.06
C LYS A 154 -2.00 27.74 0.11
N GLU A 155 -3.22 27.31 -0.17
CA GLU A 155 -4.22 26.93 0.82
C GLU A 155 -3.74 25.74 1.68
N LYS A 156 -2.96 24.83 1.09
CA LYS A 156 -2.31 23.72 1.79
C LYS A 156 -1.05 24.14 2.57
N GLY A 157 -0.64 25.40 2.50
CA GLY A 157 0.49 25.94 3.25
C GLY A 157 1.84 25.95 2.52
N VAL A 158 1.87 25.68 1.21
CA VAL A 158 3.10 25.80 0.42
C VAL A 158 3.37 27.27 0.11
N GLU A 159 4.58 27.78 0.37
CA GLU A 159 4.89 29.20 0.23
C GLU A 159 5.38 29.60 -1.18
N GLY A 160 6.11 28.73 -1.89
CA GLY A 160 6.77 29.05 -3.14
C GLY A 160 8.27 29.29 -2.99
N GLU A 161 8.94 28.51 -2.13
CA GLU A 161 10.35 28.61 -1.83
C GLU A 161 11.23 27.77 -2.77
N ILE A 162 12.48 28.20 -2.94
CA ILE A 162 13.56 27.39 -3.55
C ILE A 162 14.51 26.97 -2.44
N ILE A 163 14.46 25.70 -2.07
CA ILE A 163 15.22 25.16 -0.94
C ILE A 163 16.64 24.84 -1.40
N ARG A 164 17.62 25.58 -0.87
CA ARG A 164 19.05 25.33 -1.15
C ARG A 164 19.47 23.97 -0.56
N SER A 165 20.28 23.22 -1.31
CA SER A 165 20.62 21.80 -1.13
C SER A 165 21.00 21.33 0.29
N GLY A 166 21.45 22.22 1.18
CA GLY A 166 21.77 21.88 2.57
C GLY A 166 20.57 21.59 3.49
N ASN A 167 19.39 22.13 3.20
CA ASN A 167 18.18 21.93 4.03
C ASN A 167 17.36 20.69 3.62
N ARG A 168 17.67 20.10 2.46
CA ARG A 168 16.91 19.00 1.83
C ARG A 168 16.84 17.72 2.66
N ARG A 169 17.94 17.33 3.31
CA ARG A 169 17.96 16.12 4.16
C ARG A 169 17.13 16.31 5.42
N ARG A 170 17.25 17.46 6.09
CA ARG A 170 16.51 17.74 7.32
C ARG A 170 15.01 17.85 7.09
N GLN A 171 14.58 18.51 6.01
CA GLN A 171 13.15 18.61 5.70
C GLN A 171 12.57 17.32 5.13
N ASN A 172 13.27 16.57 4.29
CA ASN A 172 12.77 15.25 3.87
C ASN A 172 12.66 14.27 5.05
N GLU A 173 13.59 14.34 6.00
CA GLU A 173 13.48 13.63 7.28
C GLU A 173 12.28 14.14 8.09
N LEU A 174 12.06 15.45 8.21
CA LEU A 174 10.93 16.03 8.94
C LEU A 174 9.56 15.73 8.28
N SER A 175 9.43 15.84 6.96
CA SER A 175 8.19 15.55 6.21
C SER A 175 7.90 14.06 6.14
N SER A 176 8.93 13.21 5.97
CA SER A 176 8.78 11.75 6.11
C SER A 176 8.39 11.38 7.54
N ASN A 177 8.98 12.03 8.54
CA ASN A 177 8.63 11.80 9.94
C ASN A 177 7.21 12.30 10.25
N ASN A 178 6.80 13.45 9.73
CA ASN A 178 5.45 13.99 9.89
C ASN A 178 4.39 13.11 9.21
N SER A 179 4.66 12.63 7.99
CA SER A 179 3.77 11.72 7.27
C SER A 179 3.66 10.37 7.99
N ARG A 180 4.79 9.82 8.46
CA ARG A 180 4.81 8.61 9.30
C ARG A 180 4.08 8.84 10.63
N GLN A 181 4.24 10.01 11.26
CA GLN A 181 3.55 10.36 12.50
C GLN A 181 2.04 10.53 12.30
N GLN A 182 1.60 11.14 11.20
CA GLN A 182 0.17 11.25 10.87
C GLN A 182 -0.44 9.89 10.58
N GLN A 183 0.26 9.04 9.81
CA GLN A 183 -0.19 7.68 9.55
C GLN A 183 -0.24 6.84 10.83
N GLN A 184 0.79 6.96 11.69
CA GLN A 184 0.84 6.32 12.99
C GLN A 184 -0.29 6.80 13.91
N SER A 185 -0.54 8.11 13.99
CA SER A 185 -1.64 8.72 14.75
C SER A 185 -2.99 8.20 14.29
N SER A 186 -3.21 8.10 12.97
CA SER A 186 -4.46 7.57 12.42
C SER A 186 -4.68 6.10 12.77
N LEU A 187 -3.62 5.27 12.77
CA LEU A 187 -3.70 3.86 13.17
C LEU A 187 -3.94 3.71 14.68
N GLU A 188 -3.33 4.57 15.51
CA GLU A 188 -3.54 4.60 16.96
C GLU A 188 -4.97 5.03 17.33
N GLU A 189 -5.56 5.97 16.58
CA GLU A 189 -6.97 6.35 16.70
C GLU A 189 -7.91 5.17 16.39
N LYS A 190 -7.62 4.39 15.33
CA LYS A 190 -8.39 3.17 15.02
C LYS A 190 -8.32 2.15 16.17
N LEU A 191 -7.13 1.94 16.74
CA LEU A 191 -6.95 1.03 17.87
C LEU A 191 -7.75 1.52 19.09
N SER A 192 -7.68 2.82 19.41
CA SER A 192 -8.42 3.41 20.51
C SER A 192 -9.93 3.20 20.35
N ALA A 193 -10.46 3.44 19.15
CA ALA A 193 -11.87 3.22 18.84
C ALA A 193 -12.27 1.73 18.95
N ALA A 194 -11.42 0.81 18.52
CA ALA A 194 -11.67 -0.63 18.66
C ALA A 194 -11.69 -1.07 20.14
N LEU A 195 -10.76 -0.58 20.95
CA LEU A 195 -10.70 -0.86 22.38
C LEU A 195 -11.92 -0.33 23.14
N GLN A 196 -12.37 0.90 22.83
CA GLN A 196 -13.58 1.47 23.42
C GLN A 196 -14.83 0.63 23.11
N ARG A 197 -14.94 0.10 21.88
CA ARG A 197 -16.05 -0.79 21.51
C ARG A 197 -15.97 -2.11 22.26
N LEU A 198 -14.77 -2.68 22.40
CA LEU A 198 -14.56 -3.91 23.16
C LEU A 198 -14.94 -3.73 24.64
N GLU A 199 -14.52 -2.62 25.25
CA GLU A 199 -14.86 -2.29 26.64
C GLU A 199 -16.37 -2.06 26.82
N PHE A 200 -17.01 -1.39 25.86
CA PHE A 200 -18.46 -1.17 25.88
C PHE A 200 -19.27 -2.46 25.90
N VAL A 201 -18.81 -3.51 25.21
CA VAL A 201 -19.44 -4.84 25.23
C VAL A 201 -18.97 -5.71 26.41
N GLY A 202 -18.18 -5.15 27.34
CA GLY A 202 -17.67 -5.85 28.52
C GLY A 202 -16.44 -6.72 28.28
N GLY A 203 -15.88 -6.70 27.07
CA GLY A 203 -14.67 -7.43 26.73
C GLY A 203 -13.41 -6.72 27.21
N LYS A 204 -12.35 -7.49 27.48
CA LYS A 204 -11.03 -6.97 27.88
C LYS A 204 -9.97 -7.39 26.90
N GLU A 205 -9.00 -6.53 26.60
CA GLU A 205 -7.91 -6.86 25.67
C GLU A 205 -7.04 -8.02 26.20
N LYS A 206 -6.67 -7.98 27.49
CA LYS A 206 -5.89 -9.02 28.17
C LYS A 206 -6.78 -9.84 29.08
N GLU A 207 -6.50 -11.14 29.18
CA GLU A 207 -7.14 -11.99 30.20
C GLU A 207 -6.63 -11.58 31.58
N PRO A 208 -7.50 -11.43 32.59
CA PRO A 208 -7.06 -11.39 33.98
C PRO A 208 -6.54 -12.79 34.37
N ASP A 209 -5.52 -12.86 35.22
CA ASP A 209 -4.95 -14.12 35.75
C ASP A 209 -5.94 -14.96 36.59
N ASN A 210 -7.22 -14.59 36.63
CA ASN A 210 -8.23 -15.16 37.51
C ASN A 210 -9.37 -15.74 36.66
N ASP A 211 -9.79 -16.97 36.96
CA ASP A 211 -10.80 -17.79 36.27
C ASP A 211 -12.24 -17.21 36.33
N GLY A 212 -12.38 -15.89 36.17
CA GLY A 212 -13.64 -15.20 36.07
C GLY A 212 -14.31 -15.48 34.73
N ALA A 213 -15.64 -15.57 34.77
CA ALA A 213 -16.55 -15.91 33.68
C ALA A 213 -16.59 -14.89 32.52
N ASP A 214 -15.44 -14.53 31.95
CA ASP A 214 -15.39 -13.84 30.67
C ASP A 214 -15.63 -14.90 29.58
N ASN A 215 -16.70 -14.72 28.79
CA ASN A 215 -17.05 -15.60 27.69
C ASN A 215 -16.73 -14.92 26.35
N PRO A 216 -15.52 -15.08 25.78
CA PRO A 216 -15.07 -14.25 24.66
C PRO A 216 -15.79 -14.51 23.34
N GLY A 217 -16.69 -15.50 23.30
CA GLY A 217 -17.55 -15.72 22.14
C GLY A 217 -18.69 -14.73 22.00
N GLU A 218 -19.09 -14.01 23.06
CA GLU A 218 -20.15 -12.99 23.00
C GLU A 218 -19.68 -11.69 22.31
N TYR A 219 -18.37 -11.43 22.31
CA TYR A 219 -17.73 -10.24 21.74
C TYR A 219 -16.61 -10.59 20.74
N LEU A 220 -16.77 -11.71 20.03
CA LEU A 220 -15.76 -12.24 19.11
C LEU A 220 -15.40 -11.25 17.99
N ASN A 221 -16.38 -10.52 17.47
CA ASN A 221 -16.16 -9.58 16.37
C ASN A 221 -15.35 -8.36 16.83
N GLU A 222 -15.70 -7.82 18.00
CA GLU A 222 -15.00 -6.71 18.64
C GLU A 222 -13.57 -7.12 19.00
N LEU A 223 -13.38 -8.37 19.42
CA LEU A 223 -12.06 -8.89 19.72
C LEU A 223 -11.18 -9.01 18.46
N VAL A 224 -11.71 -9.57 17.38
CA VAL A 224 -11.01 -9.64 16.09
C VAL A 224 -10.69 -8.25 15.56
N ALA A 225 -11.57 -7.26 15.75
CA ALA A 225 -11.33 -5.87 15.34
C ALA A 225 -10.17 -5.21 16.10
N VAL A 226 -10.02 -5.49 17.40
CA VAL A 226 -8.83 -5.05 18.16
C VAL A 226 -7.57 -5.75 17.63
N GLY A 227 -7.66 -7.05 17.31
CA GLY A 227 -6.57 -7.79 16.67
C GLY A 227 -6.14 -7.19 15.33
N ASP A 228 -7.11 -6.80 14.50
CA ASP A 228 -6.86 -6.16 13.18
C ASP A 228 -6.13 -4.82 13.36
N ALA A 229 -6.59 -3.99 14.30
CA ALA A 229 -5.94 -2.71 14.59
C ALA A 229 -4.50 -2.88 15.12
N ARG A 230 -4.26 -3.84 16.01
CA ARG A 230 -2.90 -4.18 16.50
C ARG A 230 -2.02 -4.71 15.37
N TYR A 231 -2.56 -5.52 14.47
CA TYR A 231 -1.83 -6.04 13.32
C TYR A 231 -1.41 -4.92 12.36
N GLU A 232 -2.32 -3.97 12.06
CA GLU A 232 -2.02 -2.78 11.25
C GLU A 232 -0.91 -1.91 11.87
N LEU A 233 -0.84 -1.84 13.20
CA LEU A 233 0.23 -1.15 13.96
C LEU A 233 1.56 -1.93 14.00
N GLY A 234 1.63 -3.12 13.43
CA GLY A 234 2.82 -3.99 13.49
C GLY A 234 3.05 -4.64 14.86
N GLN A 235 2.07 -4.59 15.76
CA GLN A 235 2.10 -5.19 17.10
C GLN A 235 1.64 -6.66 16.99
N TYR A 236 2.46 -7.46 16.32
CA TYR A 236 2.10 -8.81 15.91
C TYR A 236 1.94 -9.80 17.07
N ASN A 237 2.63 -9.58 18.19
CA ASN A 237 2.55 -10.45 19.36
C ASN A 237 1.19 -10.28 20.06
N GLU A 238 0.81 -9.02 20.26
CA GLU A 238 -0.47 -8.62 20.84
C GLU A 238 -1.63 -9.04 19.94
N ALA A 239 -1.53 -8.76 18.63
CA ALA A 239 -2.53 -9.21 17.65
C ALA A 239 -2.67 -10.74 17.66
N GLY A 240 -1.54 -11.46 17.66
CA GLY A 240 -1.51 -12.92 17.69
C GLY A 240 -2.19 -13.51 18.93
N GLY A 241 -1.94 -12.94 20.11
CA GLY A 241 -2.61 -13.35 21.36
C GLY A 241 -4.12 -13.11 21.33
N ILE A 242 -4.54 -11.98 20.77
CA ILE A 242 -5.97 -11.64 20.59
C ILE A 242 -6.66 -12.62 19.63
N TYR A 243 -6.02 -12.94 18.50
CA TYR A 243 -6.56 -13.91 17.55
C TYR A 243 -6.55 -15.32 18.10
N TYR A 244 -5.55 -15.69 18.89
CA TYR A 244 -5.51 -16.97 19.59
C TYR A 244 -6.73 -17.10 20.50
N ARG A 245 -7.00 -16.11 21.36
CA ARG A 245 -8.20 -16.12 22.21
C ARG A 245 -9.50 -16.17 21.40
N SER A 246 -9.57 -15.39 20.32
CA SER A 246 -10.71 -15.40 19.40
C SER A 246 -10.94 -16.78 18.77
N TYR A 247 -9.85 -17.46 18.39
CA TYR A 247 -9.89 -18.81 17.81
C TYR A 247 -10.42 -19.85 18.80
N TYR A 248 -9.91 -19.85 20.05
CA TYR A 248 -10.42 -20.75 21.10
C TYR A 248 -11.87 -20.44 21.47
N ALA A 249 -12.24 -19.18 21.57
CA ALA A 249 -13.63 -18.77 21.81
C ALA A 249 -14.56 -19.25 20.69
N ALA A 250 -14.16 -19.11 19.43
CA ALA A 250 -14.92 -19.61 18.28
C ALA A 250 -15.07 -21.15 18.30
N MET A 251 -14.08 -21.87 18.80
CA MET A 251 -14.14 -23.33 18.96
C MET A 251 -15.04 -23.80 20.10
N HIS A 252 -15.06 -23.08 21.23
CA HIS A 252 -15.72 -23.52 22.46
C HIS A 252 -17.09 -22.86 22.74
N HIS A 253 -17.45 -21.79 22.06
CA HIS A 253 -18.74 -21.12 22.26
C HIS A 253 -19.87 -21.91 21.58
N ASN A 254 -20.84 -22.44 22.34
CA ASN A 254 -22.10 -23.10 21.96
C ASN A 254 -22.11 -24.59 21.55
N SER A 255 -22.99 -25.33 22.25
CA SER A 255 -23.20 -26.78 22.36
C SER A 255 -23.78 -27.54 21.15
N ASN A 256 -23.80 -26.94 19.96
CA ASN A 256 -24.18 -27.66 18.74
C ASN A 256 -22.92 -28.05 17.97
N ASN A 257 -22.78 -29.35 17.75
CA ASN A 257 -21.64 -30.14 17.28
C ASN A 257 -21.09 -29.80 15.87
N ASP A 258 -21.26 -28.58 15.38
CA ASP A 258 -20.72 -28.12 14.11
C ASP A 258 -19.29 -27.60 14.30
N ILE A 259 -18.33 -28.49 14.09
CA ILE A 259 -16.86 -28.27 14.14
C ILE A 259 -16.39 -27.15 13.17
N ASN A 260 -17.27 -26.63 12.32
CA ASN A 260 -16.99 -25.67 11.26
C ASN A 260 -17.88 -24.41 11.35
N LYS A 261 -17.69 -23.62 12.41
CA LYS A 261 -18.27 -22.26 12.45
C LYS A 261 -17.57 -21.34 11.46
N LEU A 262 -18.35 -20.47 10.83
CA LEU A 262 -17.93 -19.49 9.80
C LEU A 262 -16.74 -18.61 10.22
N THR A 263 -16.37 -18.56 11.50
CA THR A 263 -15.33 -17.68 12.05
C THR A 263 -14.02 -18.39 12.42
N THR A 264 -13.97 -19.73 12.51
CA THR A 264 -12.78 -20.43 13.04
C THR A 264 -11.58 -20.37 12.10
N PHE A 265 -11.75 -20.72 10.81
CA PHE A 265 -10.64 -20.70 9.85
C PHE A 265 -10.14 -19.29 9.49
N PRO A 266 -11.00 -18.28 9.29
CA PRO A 266 -10.53 -16.91 9.09
C PRO A 266 -9.74 -16.37 10.29
N THR A 267 -10.18 -16.66 11.51
CA THR A 267 -9.48 -16.25 12.74
C THR A 267 -8.15 -16.98 12.89
N ALA A 268 -8.13 -18.29 12.57
CA ALA A 268 -6.90 -19.08 12.54
C ALA A 268 -5.89 -18.50 11.54
N HIS A 269 -6.33 -18.13 10.33
CA HIS A 269 -5.46 -17.50 9.33
C HIS A 269 -4.82 -16.22 9.86
N LYS A 270 -5.62 -15.31 10.45
CA LYS A 270 -5.11 -14.07 11.04
C LYS A 270 -4.12 -14.32 12.18
N MET A 271 -4.39 -15.31 13.04
CA MET A 271 -3.49 -15.74 14.10
C MET A 271 -2.14 -16.21 13.53
N LEU A 272 -2.17 -17.13 12.56
CA LEU A 272 -0.97 -17.68 11.92
C LEU A 272 -0.14 -16.59 11.26
N GLN A 273 -0.79 -15.69 10.51
CA GLN A 273 -0.14 -14.56 9.84
C GLN A 273 0.50 -13.58 10.83
N SER A 274 -0.08 -13.40 12.01
CA SER A 274 0.49 -12.56 13.08
C SER A 274 1.73 -13.21 13.68
N PHE A 275 1.63 -14.48 14.08
CA PHE A 275 2.75 -15.20 14.68
C PHE A 275 3.93 -15.40 13.71
N MET A 276 3.67 -15.62 12.42
CA MET A 276 4.74 -15.70 11.40
C MET A 276 5.55 -14.42 11.26
N ARG A 277 4.92 -13.26 11.51
CA ARG A 277 5.55 -11.94 11.46
C ARG A 277 6.22 -11.54 12.77
N SER A 278 6.04 -12.32 13.83
CA SER A 278 6.75 -12.12 15.08
C SER A 278 8.24 -12.38 14.93
N ASN A 279 9.05 -11.63 15.70
CA ASN A 279 10.47 -11.89 15.85
C ASN A 279 10.78 -12.97 16.90
N ASP A 280 9.79 -13.39 17.68
CA ASP A 280 9.95 -14.39 18.73
C ASP A 280 9.81 -15.82 18.17
N GLU A 281 10.79 -16.66 18.47
CA GLU A 281 10.79 -18.08 18.11
C GLU A 281 9.61 -18.83 18.73
N HIS A 282 9.15 -18.43 19.93
CA HIS A 282 8.02 -19.05 20.61
C HIS A 282 6.74 -18.97 19.77
N TYR A 283 6.40 -17.77 19.27
CA TYR A 283 5.20 -17.57 18.45
C TYR A 283 5.29 -18.30 17.12
N ILE A 284 6.47 -18.37 16.49
CA ILE A 284 6.65 -19.11 15.23
C ILE A 284 6.43 -20.62 15.44
N LYS A 285 6.93 -21.19 16.54
CA LYS A 285 6.66 -22.59 16.91
C LYS A 285 5.18 -22.83 17.19
N GLN A 286 4.52 -21.90 17.89
CA GLN A 286 3.07 -21.97 18.11
C GLN A 286 2.30 -21.91 16.79
N ALA A 287 2.67 -21.03 15.86
CA ALA A 287 2.06 -20.95 14.53
C ALA A 287 2.16 -22.28 13.79
N PHE A 288 3.31 -22.94 13.86
CA PHE A 288 3.50 -24.24 13.23
C PHE A 288 2.60 -25.32 13.83
N GLY A 289 2.56 -25.41 15.16
CA GLY A 289 1.69 -26.34 15.88
C GLY A 289 0.22 -26.13 15.56
N MET A 290 -0.23 -24.87 15.63
CA MET A 290 -1.60 -24.48 15.32
C MET A 290 -1.95 -24.75 13.84
N ALA A 291 -1.09 -24.38 12.90
CA ALA A 291 -1.33 -24.60 11.46
C ALA A 291 -1.50 -26.10 11.15
N LYS A 292 -0.70 -26.97 11.77
CA LYS A 292 -0.86 -28.43 11.65
C LYS A 292 -2.19 -28.92 12.20
N GLN A 293 -2.55 -28.49 13.41
CA GLN A 293 -3.82 -28.87 14.04
C GLN A 293 -5.02 -28.40 13.21
N THR A 294 -5.03 -27.12 12.79
CA THR A 294 -6.09 -26.55 11.95
C THR A 294 -6.16 -27.25 10.58
N CYS A 295 -5.03 -27.68 10.02
CA CYS A 295 -5.01 -28.47 8.78
C CYS A 295 -5.73 -29.82 8.89
N MET A 296 -5.78 -30.41 10.08
CA MET A 296 -6.44 -31.69 10.35
C MET A 296 -7.94 -31.54 10.62
N MET A 297 -8.45 -30.31 10.79
CA MET A 297 -9.87 -30.07 10.99
C MET A 297 -10.68 -30.38 9.72
N PRO A 298 -11.86 -31.02 9.84
CA PRO A 298 -12.76 -31.22 8.71
C PRO A 298 -13.09 -29.90 8.03
N GLY A 299 -13.10 -29.83 6.70
CA GLY A 299 -13.43 -28.58 5.99
C GLY A 299 -12.34 -27.50 5.98
N CYS A 300 -11.11 -27.84 6.37
CA CYS A 300 -9.97 -26.94 6.30
C CYS A 300 -9.77 -26.34 4.88
N PRO A 301 -9.79 -25.00 4.74
CA PRO A 301 -9.68 -24.34 3.45
C PRO A 301 -8.22 -24.32 2.94
N PRO A 302 -8.01 -24.15 1.62
CA PRO A 302 -6.68 -24.19 1.02
C PRO A 302 -5.68 -23.18 1.59
N TYR A 303 -6.13 -22.01 2.04
CA TYR A 303 -5.24 -20.96 2.55
C TYR A 303 -4.53 -21.36 3.85
N ILE A 304 -5.14 -22.18 4.72
CA ILE A 304 -4.48 -22.67 5.94
C ILE A 304 -3.33 -23.63 5.61
N ARG A 305 -3.48 -24.44 4.54
CA ARG A 305 -2.38 -25.29 4.07
C ARG A 305 -1.24 -24.46 3.48
N GLU A 306 -1.55 -23.32 2.89
CA GLU A 306 -0.54 -22.38 2.41
C GLU A 306 0.15 -21.67 3.58
N ASP A 307 -0.59 -21.30 4.64
CA ASP A 307 0.01 -20.78 5.88
C ASP A 307 0.99 -21.79 6.48
N LEU A 308 0.63 -23.08 6.53
CA LEU A 308 1.53 -24.13 7.04
C LEU A 308 2.86 -24.16 6.26
N LYS A 309 2.81 -24.13 4.92
CA LYS A 309 4.02 -24.08 4.08
C LYS A 309 4.84 -22.80 4.31
N GLN A 310 4.17 -21.67 4.52
CA GLN A 310 4.84 -20.41 4.82
C GLN A 310 5.58 -20.48 6.16
N VAL A 311 4.94 -21.01 7.21
CA VAL A 311 5.58 -21.22 8.51
C VAL A 311 6.79 -22.16 8.38
N GLU A 312 6.66 -23.28 7.67
CA GLU A 312 7.76 -24.25 7.44
C GLU A 312 8.96 -23.58 6.76
N LYS A 313 8.71 -22.75 5.75
CA LYS A 313 9.74 -21.98 5.07
C LYS A 313 10.41 -20.97 5.99
N ILE A 314 9.64 -20.27 6.83
CA ILE A 314 10.17 -19.31 7.81
C ILE A 314 11.04 -20.02 8.85
N MET A 315 10.58 -21.16 9.37
CA MET A 315 11.35 -21.96 10.33
C MET A 315 12.65 -22.49 9.73
N ALA A 316 12.61 -22.99 8.49
CA ALA A 316 13.80 -23.43 7.77
C ALA A 316 14.80 -22.28 7.57
N ASN A 317 14.33 -21.11 7.14
CA ASN A 317 15.17 -19.92 6.96
C ASN A 317 15.81 -19.45 8.28
N LYS A 318 15.06 -19.54 9.40
CA LYS A 318 15.54 -19.15 10.73
C LYS A 318 16.30 -20.28 11.47
N SER A 319 16.49 -21.45 10.85
CA SER A 319 17.11 -22.64 11.46
C SER A 319 16.45 -23.06 12.79
N ILE A 320 15.14 -22.81 12.92
CA ILE A 320 14.36 -23.20 14.09
C ILE A 320 14.11 -24.71 13.99
N LYS A 321 14.52 -25.45 15.03
CA LYS A 321 14.31 -26.91 15.06
C LYS A 321 12.83 -27.22 15.20
N MET A 322 12.40 -28.23 14.44
CA MET A 322 11.07 -28.84 14.53
C MET A 322 11.02 -29.73 15.79
N GLU A 323 11.07 -29.12 16.97
CA GLU A 323 10.89 -29.84 18.22
C GLU A 323 9.40 -29.88 18.56
N TRP A 324 8.89 -31.08 18.79
CA TRP A 324 7.49 -31.35 19.05
C TRP A 324 7.12 -30.81 20.44
N LEU A 325 6.27 -29.78 20.48
CA LEU A 325 5.48 -29.50 21.67
C LEU A 325 4.27 -30.44 21.61
N PHE A 326 4.35 -31.54 22.36
CA PHE A 326 3.25 -32.48 22.58
C PHE A 326 2.24 -31.92 23.57
#